data_AF-A0A0S8I2E7-F1
#
_entry.id   AF-A0A0S8I2E7-F1
#
_cell.length_a   1.000
_cell.length_b   1.000
_cell.length_c   1.000
_cell.angle_alpha   90.00
_cell.angle_beta   90.00
_cell.angle_gamma   90.00
#
_symmetry.space_group_name_H-M   'P 1'
#
loop_
_entity.id
_entity.type
_entity.pdbx_description
1 polymer ?
#
loop_
_entity_poly.entity_id
_entity_poly.type
_entity_poly.pdbx_seq_one_letter_code
_entity_poly.pdbx_strand_id
1 'polypeptide(L)' 'MEESTSGSESKTKRRVLCEVYSRVVGYLRPIDGWNKAKQQEFLDRVTFDLNLVDFGGETEDGRELE' A
#
# COMPACT_ATOMS: atom_id res chain seq x y z
N MET A 1 -27.80 -40.76 -33.02
CA MET A 1 -26.56 -39.98 -33.23
C MET A 1 -26.93 -38.52 -33.00
N GLU A 2 -26.95 -38.05 -31.76
CA GLU A 2 -25.77 -37.64 -30.96
C GLU A 2 -25.01 -36.54 -31.73
N GLU A 3 -24.85 -35.32 -31.24
CA GLU A 3 -24.23 -35.00 -29.95
C GLU A 3 -24.72 -33.67 -29.37
N SER A 4 -24.99 -33.71 -28.07
CA SER A 4 -25.20 -32.56 -27.20
C SER A 4 -23.82 -32.05 -26.75
N THR A 5 -23.27 -31.02 -27.38
CA THR A 5 -22.07 -30.36 -26.82
C THR A 5 -22.50 -29.41 -25.70
N SER A 6 -22.51 -29.91 -24.46
CA SER A 6 -22.65 -29.09 -23.26
C SER A 6 -21.40 -28.22 -23.10
N GLY A 7 -21.46 -26.99 -23.60
CA GLY A 7 -20.42 -25.99 -23.39
C GLY A 7 -20.34 -25.64 -21.90
N SER A 8 -19.27 -26.05 -21.23
CA SER A 8 -18.99 -25.67 -19.85
C SER A 8 -18.56 -24.20 -19.81
N GLU A 9 -19.43 -23.31 -19.34
CA GLU A 9 -19.08 -21.91 -19.10
C GLU A 9 -18.07 -21.81 -17.95
N SER A 10 -16.82 -21.44 -18.25
CA SER A 10 -15.84 -21.09 -17.22
C SER A 10 -16.23 -19.74 -16.60
N LYS A 11 -16.69 -19.76 -15.34
CA LYS A 11 -17.02 -18.52 -14.60
C LYS A 11 -15.76 -17.69 -14.32
N THR A 12 -15.49 -16.68 -15.16
CA THR A 12 -14.47 -15.66 -14.89
C THR A 12 -14.96 -14.74 -13.76
N LYS A 13 -14.27 -14.73 -12.61
CA LYS A 13 -14.54 -13.76 -11.53
C LYS A 13 -14.18 -12.35 -11.97
N ARG A 14 -15.13 -11.41 -11.88
CA ARG A 14 -14.90 -9.98 -12.10
C ARG A 14 -13.92 -9.47 -11.04
N ARG A 15 -12.82 -8.84 -11.48
CA ARG A 15 -11.90 -8.10 -10.61
C ARG A 15 -12.31 -6.64 -10.55
N VAL A 16 -12.28 -6.06 -9.35
CA VAL A 16 -12.51 -4.64 -9.12
C VAL A 16 -11.20 -4.02 -8.64
N LEU A 17 -10.89 -2.82 -9.12
CA LEU A 17 -9.70 -2.09 -8.69
C LEU A 17 -9.86 -1.63 -7.24
N CYS A 18 -8.78 -1.69 -6.47
CA CYS A 18 -8.75 -1.17 -5.11
C CYS A 18 -8.49 0.34 -5.16
N GLU A 19 -9.41 1.14 -4.63
CA GLU A 19 -9.20 2.58 -4.50
C GLU A 19 -8.29 2.86 -3.30
N VAL A 20 -7.17 3.54 -3.55
CA VAL A 20 -6.18 3.83 -2.51
C VAL A 20 -6.34 5.28 -2.04
N TYR A 21 -6.43 5.45 -0.72
CA TYR A 21 -6.59 6.74 -0.06
C TYR A 21 -5.38 7.06 0.81
N SER A 22 -5.06 8.34 0.91
CA SER A 22 -4.00 8.84 1.80
C SER A 22 -4.46 10.06 2.58
N ARG A 23 -3.94 10.20 3.82
CA ARG A 23 -4.21 11.34 4.70
C ARG A 23 -3.19 12.44 4.44
N VAL A 24 -3.67 13.58 3.93
CA VAL A 24 -2.81 14.67 3.49
C VAL A 24 -2.65 15.78 4.53
N VAL A 25 -3.75 16.44 4.92
CA VAL A 25 -3.81 17.54 5.90
C VAL A 25 -4.98 17.34 6.88
N GLY A 26 -5.15 16.10 7.34
CA GLY A 26 -6.17 15.74 8.33
C GLY A 26 -7.41 15.00 7.80
N TYR A 27 -7.58 14.88 6.48
CA TYR A 27 -8.64 14.05 5.87
C TYR A 27 -8.09 13.12 4.77
N LEU A 28 -8.88 12.11 4.41
CA LEU A 28 -8.55 11.12 3.37
C LEU A 28 -8.90 11.66 1.98
N ARG A 29 -7.95 11.57 1.04
CA ARG A 29 -8.15 11.91 -0.38
C ARG A 29 -7.69 10.73 -1.26
N PRO A 30 -8.39 10.42 -2.36
CA PRO A 30 -7.92 9.42 -3.33
C PRO A 30 -6.55 9.81 -3.88
N ILE A 31 -5.64 8.83 -3.94
CA ILE A 31 -4.27 9.06 -4.44
C ILE A 31 -4.29 9.32 -5.95
N ASP A 32 -5.19 8.68 -6.69
CA ASP A 32 -5.34 8.85 -8.15
C ASP A 32 -5.60 10.31 -8.56
N GLY A 33 -6.12 11.14 -7.66
CA GLY A 33 -6.37 12.56 -7.90
C GLY A 33 -5.17 13.49 -7.62
N TRP A 34 -3.98 12.97 -7.31
CA TRP A 34 -2.81 13.79 -6.93
C TRP A 34 -2.12 14.42 -8.14
N ASN A 35 -1.88 15.73 -8.08
CA ASN A 35 -1.09 16.44 -9.07
C ASN A 35 0.43 16.20 -8.85
N LYS A 36 1.26 16.60 -9.82
CA LYS A 36 2.72 16.41 -9.76
C LYS A 36 3.35 17.01 -8.49
N ALA A 37 2.92 18.22 -8.09
CA ALA A 37 3.43 18.88 -6.89
C ALA A 37 3.13 18.10 -5.60
N LYS A 38 1.92 17.50 -5.50
CA LYS A 38 1.53 16.70 -4.34
C LYS A 38 2.30 15.39 -4.25
N GLN A 39 2.58 14.77 -5.40
CA GLN A 39 3.42 13.58 -5.46
C GLN A 39 4.83 13.90 -4.97
N GLN A 40 5.43 15.00 -5.44
CA GLN A 40 6.74 15.44 -4.97
C GLN A 40 6.74 15.74 -3.47
N GLU A 41 5.77 16.52 -2.98
CA GLU A 41 5.65 16.80 -1.53
C GLU A 41 5.56 15.51 -0.70
N PHE A 42 4.86 14.48 -1.20
CA PHE A 42 4.77 13.20 -0.50
C PHE A 42 6.10 12.43 -0.50
N LEU A 43 6.86 12.47 -1.60
CA LEU A 43 8.19 11.85 -1.67
C LEU A 43 9.19 12.52 -0.73
N ASP A 44 9.04 13.83 -0.51
CA ASP A 44 9.90 14.59 0.40
C ASP A 44 9.55 14.37 1.88
N ARG A 45 8.49 13.59 2.20
CA ARG A 45 8.11 13.31 3.59
C ARG A 45 9.09 12.35 4.24
N VAL A 46 9.57 12.74 5.41
CA VAL A 46 10.41 11.89 6.27
C VAL A 46 9.53 11.24 7.33
N THR A 47 9.59 9.90 7.39
CA THR A 47 8.96 9.15 8.48
C THR A 47 9.83 9.19 9.72
N PHE A 48 9.19 9.30 10.87
CA PHE A 48 9.90 9.09 12.12
C PHE A 48 10.29 7.62 12.25
N ASP A 49 11.59 7.35 12.42
CA ASP A 49 12.14 6.02 12.66
C ASP A 49 12.77 6.00 14.05
N LEU A 50 12.24 5.16 14.92
CA LEU A 50 12.71 5.00 16.30
C LEU A 50 14.18 4.57 16.37
N ASN A 51 14.67 3.83 15.38
CA ASN A 51 16.04 3.33 15.36
C ASN A 51 17.06 4.42 14.99
N LEU A 52 16.61 5.52 14.37
CA LEU A 52 17.46 6.63 13.97
C LEU A 52 17.58 7.71 15.05
N VAL A 53 16.81 7.59 16.13
CA VAL A 53 16.83 8.55 17.24
C VAL A 53 17.72 7.99 18.33
N ASP A 54 18.90 8.58 18.49
CA ASP A 54 19.73 8.33 19.67
C ASP A 54 19.07 9.02 20.88
N PHE A 55 18.27 8.25 21.60
CA PHE A 55 17.68 8.69 22.85
C PHE A 55 18.64 8.55 24.02
N GLY A 56 19.96 8.39 23.84
CA GLY A 56 20.93 8.32 24.95
C GLY A 56 20.58 7.29 26.04
N GLY A 57 19.70 6.35 25.72
CA GLY A 57 19.29 5.24 26.57
C GLY A 57 20.09 4.04 26.13
N GLU A 58 20.96 3.58 27.01
CA GLU A 58 21.75 2.38 26.83
C GLU A 58 20.81 1.23 26.43
N THR A 59 20.83 0.81 25.16
CA THR A 59 20.13 -0.40 24.74
C THR A 59 20.99 -1.58 25.17
N GLU A 60 20.66 -2.20 26.30
CA GLU A 60 21.35 -3.39 26.82
C GLU A 60 21.07 -4.67 26.00
N ASP A 61 20.16 -4.65 25.02
CA ASP A 61 19.76 -5.86 24.33
C ASP A 61 20.43 -6.01 22.95
N GLY A 62 21.63 -6.58 22.98
CA GLY A 62 22.35 -7.09 21.81
C GLY A 62 21.63 -8.28 21.14
N ARG A 63 20.52 -8.02 20.44
CA ARG A 63 19.91 -9.00 19.52
C ARG A 63 20.36 -8.72 18.09
N GLU A 64 21.32 -9.54 17.67
CA GLU A 64 21.65 -9.79 16.27
C GLU A 64 20.36 -10.18 15.52
N LEU A 65 20.08 -9.48 14.43
CA LEU A 65 18.95 -9.78 13.55
C LEU A 65 19.23 -11.11 12.83
N GLU A 66 18.49 -12.17 13.16
CA GLU A 66 18.31 -13.34 12.27
C GLU A 66 17.32 -13.05 11.14
#